data_AF-A0A2E2TRL8-F1
#
_entry.id   AF-A0A2E2TRL8-F1
#
_cell.length_a   1.000
_cell.length_b   1.000
_cell.length_c   1.000
_cell.angle_alpha   90.00
_cell.angle_beta   90.00
_cell.angle_gamma   90.00
#
_symmetry.space_group_name_H-M   'P 1'
#
loop_
_entity.id
_entity.type
_entity.pdbx_description
1 polymer ?
#
loop_
_entity_poly.entity_id
_entity_poly.type
_entity_poly.pdbx_seq_one_letter_code
_entity_poly.pdbx_strand_id
1 'polypeptide(L)' 'MAHPKRKISKTRRDKRRTHIKASPKNYIICPTTGEAHLPHRAFWHEGKLYYKGKVVIEKEVLA' A
#
# COMPACT_ATOMS: atom_id res chain seq x y z
N MET A 1 9.84 13.17 37.76
CA MET A 1 9.54 12.67 36.39
C MET A 1 10.69 11.80 35.91
N ALA A 2 10.40 10.74 35.14
CA ALA A 2 11.46 9.86 34.64
C ALA A 2 12.17 10.51 33.44
N HIS A 3 13.42 10.91 33.63
CA HIS A 3 14.28 11.42 32.56
C HIS A 3 15.36 10.39 32.19
N PRO A 4 15.75 10.31 30.91
CA PRO A 4 16.87 9.47 30.52
C PRO A 4 18.15 9.97 31.19
N LYS A 5 18.72 9.16 32.09
CA LYS A 5 19.96 9.51 32.80
C LYS A 5 21.16 9.69 31.87
N ARG A 6 21.17 9.02 30.70
CA ARG A 6 22.25 9.05 29.71
C ARG A 6 21.73 8.97 28.29
N LYS A 7 22.50 9.55 27.35
CA LYS A 7 22.29 9.42 25.91
C LYS A 7 22.35 7.94 25.47
N ILE A 8 21.46 7.55 24.56
CA ILE A 8 21.49 6.24 23.90
C ILE A 8 22.63 6.22 22.88
N SER A 9 23.52 5.22 22.95
CA SER A 9 24.57 5.04 21.94
C SER A 9 23.99 4.77 20.55
N LYS A 10 24.72 5.15 19.50
CA LYS A 10 24.30 4.93 18.10
C LYS A 10 23.98 3.44 17.88
N THR A 11 24.86 2.55 18.33
CA THR A 11 24.68 1.09 18.26
C THR A 11 23.41 0.62 18.95
N ARG A 12 23.08 1.10 20.15
CA ARG A 12 21.85 0.69 20.88
C ARG A 12 20.59 1.21 20.18
N ARG A 13 20.62 2.44 19.67
CA ARG A 13 19.50 3.02 18.89
C ARG A 13 19.27 2.22 17.61
N ASP A 14 20.34 1.89 16.90
CA ASP A 14 20.27 1.25 15.59
C ASP A 14 19.86 -0.22 15.72
N LYS A 15 20.39 -0.94 16.74
CA LYS A 15 19.91 -2.29 17.12
C LYS A 15 18.43 -2.31 17.49
N ARG A 16 17.91 -1.28 18.17
CA ARG A 16 16.47 -1.19 18.48
C ARG A 16 15.62 -1.00 17.22
N ARG A 17 16.15 -0.32 16.19
CA ARG A 17 15.44 0.01 14.94
C ARG A 17 15.51 -1.12 13.89
N THR A 18 16.11 -2.27 14.18
CA THR A 18 16.21 -3.41 13.26
C THR A 18 14.84 -3.97 12.86
N HIS A 19 13.84 -3.86 13.73
CA HIS A 19 12.49 -4.36 13.48
C HIS A 19 11.57 -3.34 12.80
N ILE A 20 11.99 -2.07 12.69
CA ILE A 20 11.21 -1.03 12.02
C ILE A 20 11.52 -1.10 10.53
N LYS A 21 10.81 -1.97 9.83
CA LYS A 21 10.96 -2.20 8.38
C LYS A 21 9.64 -1.93 7.66
N ALA A 22 9.73 -1.41 6.44
CA ALA A 22 8.57 -1.30 5.57
C ALA A 22 8.19 -2.70 5.08
N SER A 23 6.91 -3.05 5.22
CA SER A 23 6.36 -4.28 4.64
C SER A 23 5.90 -3.97 3.21
N PRO A 24 6.25 -4.81 2.21
CA PRO A 24 5.72 -4.66 0.87
C PRO A 24 4.21 -4.92 0.88
N LYS A 25 3.47 -4.19 0.05
CA LYS A 25 2.05 -4.45 -0.15
C LYS A 25 1.89 -5.64 -1.10
N ASN A 26 0.88 -6.47 -0.84
CA ASN A 26 0.50 -7.53 -1.76
C ASN A 26 -0.29 -6.95 -2.92
N TYR A 27 0.15 -7.24 -4.15
CA TYR A 27 -0.55 -6.90 -5.38
C TYR A 27 -1.00 -8.17 -6.09
N ILE A 28 -2.17 -8.13 -6.69
CA ILE A 28 -2.76 -9.23 -7.47
C ILE A 28 -3.07 -8.71 -8.86
N ILE A 29 -2.86 -9.55 -9.87
CA ILE A 29 -3.15 -9.23 -11.27
C ILE A 29 -4.65 -9.48 -11.51
N CYS A 30 -5.33 -8.50 -12.10
CA CYS A 30 -6.70 -8.68 -12.53
C CYS A 30 -6.75 -9.60 -13.76
N PRO A 31 -7.58 -10.67 -13.77
CA PRO A 31 -7.66 -11.56 -14.93
C PRO A 31 -8.30 -10.92 -16.17
N THR A 32 -9.08 -9.84 -16.02
CA THR A 32 -9.80 -9.20 -17.14
C THR A 32 -9.00 -8.10 -17.83
N THR A 33 -8.21 -7.32 -17.08
CA THR A 33 -7.43 -6.19 -17.62
C THR A 33 -5.92 -6.43 -17.61
N GLY A 34 -5.44 -7.43 -16.86
CA GLY A 34 -4.01 -7.69 -16.68
C GLY A 34 -3.29 -6.71 -15.76
N GLU A 35 -3.99 -5.73 -15.16
CA GLU A 35 -3.37 -4.74 -14.26
C GLU A 35 -3.16 -5.27 -12.84
N ALA A 36 -2.07 -4.82 -12.20
CA ALA A 36 -1.79 -5.11 -10.80
C ALA A 36 -2.57 -4.15 -9.88
N HIS A 37 -3.42 -4.70 -9.02
CA HIS A 37 -4.19 -3.95 -8.04
C HIS A 37 -4.06 -4.53 -6.63
N LEU A 38 -4.48 -3.75 -5.63
CA LEU A 38 -4.54 -4.22 -4.26
C LEU A 38 -5.69 -5.24 -4.10
N PRO A 39 -5.49 -6.33 -3.34
CA PRO A 39 -6.53 -7.30 -3.08
C PRO A 39 -7.75 -6.66 -2.41
N HIS A 40 -8.93 -7.13 -2.78
CA HIS A 40 -10.22 -6.66 -2.24
C HIS A 40 -10.51 -5.17 -2.45
N ARG A 41 -9.79 -4.48 -3.34
CA ARG A 41 -10.06 -3.09 -3.72
C ARG A 41 -10.42 -2.99 -5.19
N ALA A 42 -11.28 -2.04 -5.52
CA ALA A 42 -11.54 -1.64 -6.90
C ALA A 42 -10.39 -0.77 -7.42
N PHE A 43 -10.13 -0.82 -8.72
CA PHE A 43 -9.10 -0.02 -9.38
C PHE A 43 -9.63 0.60 -10.67
N TRP A 44 -9.11 1.78 -11.00
CA TRP A 44 -9.47 2.49 -12.23
C TRP A 44 -8.55 2.05 -13.35
N HIS A 45 -9.14 1.67 -14.49
CA HIS A 45 -8.45 1.36 -15.72
C HIS A 45 -9.27 1.90 -16.89
N GLU A 46 -8.63 2.62 -17.82
CA GLU A 46 -9.27 3.14 -19.04
C GLU A 46 -10.61 3.88 -18.79
N GLY A 47 -10.69 4.68 -17.73
CA GLY A 47 -11.90 5.45 -17.39
C GLY A 47 -13.04 4.62 -16.76
N LYS A 48 -12.81 3.33 -16.51
CA LYS A 48 -13.76 2.40 -15.87
C LYS A 48 -13.21 1.91 -14.54
N LEU A 49 -14.08 1.80 -13.54
CA LEU A 49 -13.75 1.24 -12.23
C LEU A 49 -14.02 -0.27 -12.25
N TYR A 50 -12.96 -1.07 -12.14
CA TYR A 50 -13.05 -2.52 -12.13
C TYR A 50 -13.01 -3.09 -10.72
N TYR A 51 -13.88 -4.06 -10.45
CA TYR A 51 -13.87 -4.87 -9.23
C TYR A 51 -14.34 -6.28 -9.54
N LYS A 52 -13.56 -7.29 -9.11
CA LYS A 52 -13.87 -8.71 -9.34
C LYS A 52 -14.21 -9.01 -10.81
N GLY A 53 -13.49 -8.40 -11.75
CA GLY A 53 -13.69 -8.60 -13.19
C GLY A 53 -14.93 -7.93 -13.79
N LYS A 54 -15.67 -7.14 -13.01
CA LYS A 54 -16.83 -6.38 -13.48
C LYS A 54 -16.55 -4.88 -13.47
N VAL A 55 -17.15 -4.17 -14.41
CA VAL A 55 -17.20 -2.70 -14.40
C VAL A 55 -18.24 -2.29 -13.38
N VAL A 56 -17.83 -1.50 -12.38
CA VAL A 56 -18.71 -0.98 -11.32
C VAL A 56 -19.19 0.42 -11.65
N ILE A 57 -18.29 1.27 -12.17
CA ILE A 57 -18.58 2.66 -12.52
C ILE A 57 -17.88 2.96 -13.84
N GLU A 58 -18.60 3.57 -14.76
CA GLU A 58 -18.01 4.24 -15.91
C GLU A 58 -17.95 5.73 -15.58
N LYS A 59 -16.76 6.32 -15.67
CA LYS A 59 -16.65 7.76 -15.53
C LYS A 59 -17.10 8.34 -16.87
N GLU A 60 -18.29 8.94 -16.92
CA GLU A 60 -18.67 9.77 -18.06
C GLU A 60 -17.63 10.89 -18.17
N VAL A 61 -16.73 10.75 -19.15
CA VAL A 61 -15.90 11.86 -19.59
C VAL A 61 -16.84 12.76 -20.37
N LEU A 62 -17.39 13.78 -19.70
CA LEU A 62 -17.93 14.94 -20.39
C LEU A 62 -16.81 15.48 -21.30
N ALA A 63 -17.06 15.40 -22.60
CA ALA A 63 -16.20 15.91 -23.67
C ALA A 63 -15.93 17.41 -23.51
#